data_AF-A0A2M7PGS9-F1
#
_entry.id   AF-A0A2M7PGS9-F1
#
_cell.length_a   1.000
_cell.length_b   1.000
_cell.length_c   1.000
_cell.angle_alpha   90.00
_cell.angle_beta   90.00
_cell.angle_gamma   90.00
#
_symmetry.space_group_name_H-M   'P 1'
#
loop_
_entity.id
_entity.type
_entity.pdbx_description
1 polymer ?
#
loop_
_entity_poly.entity_id
_entity_poly.type
_entity_poly.pdbx_seq_one_letter_code
_entity_poly.pdbx_strand_id
1 'polypeptide(L)' 'MGSSRTIITLPEDDRRWLLNYSRSRGISMAEAVRQGIRGLKASEPQDIYLSLLKRTRGLWRKGEALQYQREVRSEWDEQ' A
#
# COMPACT_ATOMS: atom_id res chain seq x y z
N MET A 1 -10.61 12.62 15.63
CA MET A 1 -10.57 11.77 14.41
C MET A 1 -11.67 10.73 14.55
N GLY A 2 -12.61 10.67 13.60
CA GLY A 2 -13.83 9.85 13.74
C GLY A 2 -13.50 8.37 13.92
N SER A 3 -13.90 7.78 15.05
CA SER A 3 -13.83 6.35 15.25
C SER A 3 -15.08 5.70 14.67
N SER A 4 -14.93 4.94 13.59
CA SER A 4 -15.98 4.03 13.13
C SER A 4 -15.80 2.67 13.78
N ARG A 5 -16.90 2.05 14.25
CA ARG A 5 -16.88 0.70 14.82
C ARG A 5 -16.97 -0.31 13.68
N THR A 6 -16.02 -1.23 13.63
CA THR A 6 -16.00 -2.33 12.66
C THR A 6 -16.12 -3.65 13.41
N ILE A 7 -17.00 -4.53 12.95
CA ILE A 7 -17.09 -5.92 13.41
C ILE A 7 -16.32 -6.78 12.40
N ILE A 8 -15.43 -7.63 12.88
CA ILE A 8 -14.64 -8.55 12.06
C ILE A 8 -14.83 -9.97 12.60
N THR A 9 -14.91 -10.94 11.70
CA THR A 9 -14.94 -12.37 12.03
C THR A 9 -13.59 -12.95 11.65
N LEU A 10 -12.96 -13.68 12.57
CA LEU A 10 -11.68 -14.33 12.39
C LEU A 10 -11.82 -15.82 12.67
N PRO A 11 -11.00 -16.68 12.04
CA PRO A 11 -10.80 -18.05 12.52
C PRO A 11 -10.45 -18.07 14.00
N GLU A 12 -10.93 -19.07 14.73
CA GLU A 12 -10.74 -19.13 16.19
C GLU A 12 -9.26 -19.22 16.57
N ASP A 13 -8.43 -19.91 15.78
CA ASP A 13 -6.99 -20.01 16.03
C ASP A 13 -6.28 -18.66 15.87
N ASP A 14 -6.64 -17.87 14.85
CA ASP A 14 -6.10 -16.51 14.65
C ASP A 14 -6.53 -15.58 15.79
N ARG A 15 -7.78 -15.70 16.24
CA ARG A 15 -8.29 -14.94 17.39
C ARG A 15 -7.51 -15.27 18.67
N ARG A 16 -7.24 -16.56 18.94
CA ARG A 16 -6.43 -16.99 20.10
C ARG A 16 -5.00 -16.48 20.01
N TRP A 17 -4.39 -16.59 18.83
CA TRP A 17 -3.05 -16.07 18.59
C TRP A 17 -2.99 -14.57 18.88
N LEU A 18 -3.96 -13.80 18.37
CA LEU A 18 -4.04 -12.35 18.57
C LEU A 18 -4.23 -11.97 20.04
N LEU A 19 -5.01 -12.74 20.79
CA LEU A 19 -5.20 -12.55 22.24
C LEU A 19 -3.89 -12.79 23.01
N ASN A 20 -3.14 -13.84 22.66
CA ASN A 20 -1.86 -14.14 23.29
C ASN A 20 -0.81 -13.07 22.93
N TYR A 21 -0.77 -12.65 21.67
CA TYR A 21 0.08 -11.56 21.21
C TYR A 21 -0.22 -10.28 22.01
N SER A 22 -1.49 -9.90 22.14
CA SER A 22 -1.87 -8.67 22.84
C SER A 22 -1.51 -8.73 24.32
N ARG A 23 -1.70 -9.88 24.98
CA ARG A 23 -1.31 -10.11 26.39
C ARG A 23 0.18 -10.00 26.60
N SER A 24 0.98 -10.68 25.78
CA SER A 24 2.46 -10.66 25.90
C SER A 24 3.05 -9.26 25.74
N ARG A 25 2.37 -8.38 25.00
CA ARG A 25 2.80 -7.00 24.76
C ARG A 25 2.07 -5.95 25.61
N GLY A 26 1.17 -6.35 26.49
CA GLY A 26 0.42 -5.42 27.36
C GLY A 26 -0.49 -4.45 26.60
N ILE A 27 -0.99 -4.82 25.41
CA ILE A 27 -1.87 -3.97 24.59
C ILE A 27 -3.27 -4.59 24.43
N SER A 28 -4.25 -3.76 24.08
CA SER A 28 -5.58 -4.27 23.73
C SER A 28 -5.56 -5.02 22.40
N MET A 29 -6.46 -5.98 22.23
CA MET A 29 -6.63 -6.71 20.96
C MET A 29 -6.93 -5.75 19.79
N ALA A 30 -7.75 -4.71 20.04
CA ALA A 30 -8.03 -3.68 19.04
C ALA A 30 -6.79 -2.88 18.64
N GLU A 31 -5.87 -2.62 19.58
CA GLU A 31 -4.59 -1.98 19.26
C GLU A 31 -3.67 -2.90 18.46
N ALA A 32 -3.61 -4.19 18.79
CA ALA A 32 -2.87 -5.17 18.00
C ALA A 32 -3.38 -5.21 16.54
N VAL A 33 -4.70 -5.20 16.32
CA VAL A 33 -5.28 -5.10 14.98
C VAL A 33 -4.88 -3.79 14.29
N ARG A 34 -4.95 -2.65 14.97
CA ARG A 34 -4.54 -1.35 14.40
C ARG A 34 -3.08 -1.34 13.98
N GLN A 35 -2.19 -1.90 14.80
CA GLN A 35 -0.77 -2.03 14.47
C GLN A 35 -0.55 -2.95 13.28
N GLY A 36 -1.24 -4.10 13.23
CA GLY A 36 -1.21 -5.01 12.08
C GLY A 36 -1.64 -4.32 10.77
N ILE A 37 -2.74 -3.57 10.80
CA ILE A 37 -3.21 -2.80 9.63
C ILE A 37 -2.19 -1.75 9.20
N ARG A 38 -1.56 -1.03 10.14
CA ARG A 38 -0.50 -0.06 9.81
C ARG A 38 0.73 -0.74 9.19
N GLY A 39 1.13 -1.88 9.73
CA GLY A 39 2.23 -2.69 9.18
C GLY A 39 1.93 -3.15 7.76
N LEU A 40 0.71 -3.67 7.52
CA LEU A 40 0.26 -4.09 6.19
C LEU A 40 0.31 -2.93 5.20
N LYS A 41 -0.24 -1.76 5.56
CA LYS A 41 -0.21 -0.56 4.72
C LYS A 41 1.21 -0.11 4.38
N ALA A 42 2.14 -0.18 5.35
CA ALA A 42 3.53 0.18 5.12
C ALA A 42 4.26 -0.83 4.23
N SER A 43 3.84 -2.11 4.26
CA SER A 43 4.42 -3.18 3.45
C SER A 43 3.87 -3.26 2.03
N GLU A 44 2.69 -2.69 1.76
CA GLU A 44 2.11 -2.66 0.42
C GLU A 44 2.89 -1.70 -0.50
N PRO A 45 3.43 -2.16 -1.64
CA PRO A 45 4.15 -1.30 -2.60
C PRO A 45 3.28 -0.23 -3.27
N GLN A 46 1.97 -0.28 -3.06
CA GLN A 46 0.98 0.54 -3.75
C GLN A 46 1.19 2.04 -3.55
N ASP A 47 1.79 2.46 -2.43
CA ASP A 47 1.97 3.89 -2.18
C ASP A 47 3.14 4.47 -2.98
N ILE A 48 4.22 3.72 -3.27
CA ILE A 48 5.37 4.28 -4.00
C ILE A 48 5.00 4.53 -5.48
N TYR A 49 4.42 3.54 -6.15
CA TYR A 49 4.10 3.68 -7.57
C TYR A 49 3.00 4.73 -7.80
N LEU A 50 1.90 4.67 -7.04
CA LEU A 50 0.81 5.64 -7.18
C LEU A 50 1.20 7.04 -6.68
N SER A 51 2.03 7.17 -5.63
CA SER A 51 2.55 8.48 -5.22
C SER A 51 3.52 9.05 -6.24
N LEU A 52 4.37 8.23 -6.86
CA LEU A 52 5.22 8.64 -7.97
C LEU A 52 4.38 9.13 -9.13
N LEU A 53 3.37 8.37 -9.58
CA LEU A 53 2.46 8.80 -10.64
C LEU A 53 1.73 10.10 -10.29
N LYS A 54 1.24 10.26 -9.05
CA LYS A 54 0.60 11.51 -8.60
C LYS A 54 1.58 12.68 -8.59
N ARG A 55 2.81 12.46 -8.14
CA ARG A 55 3.87 13.48 -8.04
C ARG A 55 4.42 13.87 -9.41
N THR A 56 4.51 12.95 -10.35
CA THR A 56 5.02 13.19 -11.70
C THR A 56 3.95 13.59 -12.69
N ARG A 57 2.67 13.54 -12.28
CA ARG A 57 1.53 14.00 -13.08
C ARG A 57 1.75 15.44 -13.54
N GLY A 58 1.73 15.66 -14.85
CA GLY A 58 1.88 16.99 -15.46
C GLY A 58 3.32 17.50 -15.57
N LEU A 59 4.34 16.73 -15.16
CA LEU A 59 5.73 17.05 -15.48
C LEU A 59 6.03 16.90 -16.98
N TRP A 60 5.35 15.97 -17.65
CA TRP A 60 5.48 15.77 -19.08
C TRP A 60 4.79 16.91 -19.85
N ARG A 61 5.57 17.60 -20.70
CA ARG A 61 5.10 18.75 -21.51
C ARG A 61 5.31 18.59 -23.02
N LYS A 62 5.87 17.45 -23.46
CA LYS A 62 6.27 17.22 -24.85
C LYS A 62 5.20 16.46 -25.67
N GLY A 63 3.91 16.70 -25.42
CA GLY A 63 2.82 16.04 -26.15
C GLY A 63 2.47 14.65 -25.62
N GLU A 64 2.08 13.71 -26.48
CA GLU A 64 1.71 12.35 -26.05
C GLU A 64 2.95 11.54 -25.64
N ALA A 65 3.05 11.17 -24.36
CA ALA A 65 4.22 10.46 -23.82
C ALA A 65 4.45 9.09 -24.46
N LEU A 66 3.38 8.40 -24.87
CA LEU A 66 3.47 7.08 -25.49
C LEU A 66 4.08 7.15 -26.89
N GLN A 67 3.71 8.17 -27.67
CA GLN A 67 4.29 8.39 -29.00
C GLN A 67 5.78 8.69 -28.89
N TYR A 68 6.16 9.60 -27.98
CA TYR A 68 7.57 9.91 -27.73
C TYR A 68 8.40 8.67 -27.31
N GLN A 69 7.85 7.83 -26.43
CA GLN A 69 8.52 6.59 -26.02
C GLN A 69 8.69 5.60 -27.17
N ARG A 70 7.72 5.52 -28.08
CA ARG A 70 7.80 4.66 -29.27
C ARG A 70 8.89 5.14 -30.22
N GLU A 71 8.95 6.44 -30.49
CA GLU A 71 9.97 7.05 -31.37
C GLU A 71 11.40 6.82 -30.83
N VAL A 72 11.64 7.07 -29.54
CA VAL A 72 12.95 6.82 -28.92
C VAL A 72 13.31 5.33 -28.95
N ARG A 73 12.33 4.44 -28.83
CA ARG A 73 12.58 2.99 -28.82
C ARG A 73 12.86 2.44 -30.22
N SER A 74 12.23 3.00 -31.26
CA SER A 74 12.55 2.63 -32.65
C SER A 74 13.98 2.98 -33.03
N GLU A 75 14.57 4.04 -32.45
CA GLU A 75 15.99 4.37 -32.67
C GLU A 75 16.96 3.25 -32.23
N TRP A 76 16.53 2.37 -31.31
CA TRP A 76 17.34 1.27 -30.80
C TRP A 76 17.17 -0.02 -31.62
N ASP A 77 16.04 -0.17 -32.30
CA ASP A 77 15.76 -1.30 -33.19
C ASP A 77 16.37 -1.09 -34.60
N GLU A 78 16.80 0.15 -34.91
CA GLU A 78 17.44 0.53 -36.18
C GLU A 78 18.99 0.46 -36.15
N GLN A 79 19.59 -0.04 -35.05
CA GLN A 79 21.03 -0.35 -34.92
C GLN A 79 21.33 -1.84 -35.05
#